data_AF-A0A6N6N479-F1
#
_entry.id   AF-A0A6N6N479-F1
#
_cell.length_a   1.000
_cell.length_b   1.000
_cell.length_c   1.000
_cell.angle_alpha   90.00
_cell.angle_beta   90.00
_cell.angle_gamma   90.00
#
_symmetry.space_group_name_H-M   'P 1'
#
loop_
_entity.id
_entity.type
_entity.pdbx_description
1 polymer ?
#
loop_
_entity_poly.entity_id
_entity_poly.type
_entity_poly.pdbx_seq_one_letter_code
_entity_poly.pdbx_strand_id
1 'polypeptide(L)'
;MLGWIAEKWKSWRAYRKLIHEVDPRNFRKMAAEIHELAQLAARVCPPGQDLTEQITNIDREMKRLEKMAMRPEFKRLSTGKRLLLRQGLEESREQLLHAIGTAPSVTTTLQ
;
A
#
# COMPACT_ATOMS: atom_id res chain seq x y z
N MET A 1 41.57 10.22 5.70
CA MET A 1 40.57 9.98 6.78
C MET A 1 39.24 10.70 6.58
N LEU A 2 39.18 11.86 5.90
CA LEU A 2 37.93 12.62 5.67
C LEU A 2 36.88 11.92 4.77
N GLY A 3 37.30 11.07 3.83
CA GLY A 3 36.38 10.37 2.92
C GLY A 3 35.44 9.37 3.61
N TRP A 4 35.90 8.69 4.68
CA TRP A 4 35.07 7.75 5.43
C TRP A 4 33.95 8.43 6.22
N ILE A 5 34.21 9.65 6.70
CA ILE A 5 33.22 10.47 7.41
C ILE A 5 32.14 10.95 6.44
N ALA A 6 32.53 11.37 5.22
CA ALA A 6 31.59 11.78 4.18
C ALA A 6 30.67 10.63 3.73
N GLU A 7 31.22 9.44 3.52
CA GLU A 7 30.46 8.22 3.19
C GLU A 7 29.50 7.82 4.32
N LYS A 8 29.94 7.88 5.58
CA LYS A 8 29.06 7.68 6.75
C LYS A 8 27.95 8.71 6.84
N TRP A 9 28.23 9.97 6.50
CA TRP A 9 27.22 11.03 6.48
C TRP A 9 26.18 10.83 5.38
N LYS A 10 26.61 10.42 4.18
CA LYS A 10 25.73 10.14 3.05
C LYS A 10 24.81 8.96 3.35
N SER A 11 25.36 7.87 3.86
CA SER A 11 24.59 6.70 4.29
C SER A 11 23.62 7.02 5.44
N TRP A 12 24.02 7.88 6.39
CA TRP A 12 23.11 8.31 7.47
C TRP A 12 21.98 9.21 6.98
N ARG A 13 22.25 10.09 6.01
CA ARG A 13 21.21 10.91 5.34
C ARG A 13 20.23 10.04 4.56
N ALA A 14 20.74 9.05 3.81
CA ALA A 14 19.93 8.07 3.11
C ALA A 14 19.07 7.25 4.09
N TYR A 15 19.66 6.82 5.21
CA TYR A 15 18.95 6.10 6.26
C TYR A 15 17.84 6.95 6.91
N ARG A 16 18.08 8.24 7.16
CA ARG A 16 17.05 9.16 7.66
C ARG A 16 15.90 9.34 6.66
N LYS A 17 16.22 9.47 5.37
CA LYS A 17 15.20 9.55 4.31
C LYS A 17 14.36 8.28 4.25
N LEU A 18 15.02 7.12 4.31
CA LEU A 18 14.39 5.81 4.34
C LEU A 18 13.45 5.63 5.55
N ILE A 19 13.88 6.08 6.74
CA ILE A 19 13.03 6.07 7.95
C ILE A 19 11.76 6.90 7.75
N HIS A 20 11.87 8.05 7.10
CA HIS A 20 10.72 8.91 6.82
C HIS A 20 9.75 8.25 5.84
N GLU A 21 10.27 7.54 4.83
CA GLU A 21 9.46 6.78 3.88
C GLU A 21 8.72 5.61 4.53
N VAL A 22 9.31 4.99 5.57
CA VAL A 22 8.69 3.92 6.38
C VAL A 22 8.02 4.40 7.67
N ASP A 23 7.57 5.66 7.72
CA ASP A 23 6.79 6.18 8.83
C ASP A 23 5.44 5.42 8.92
N PRO A 24 5.02 4.94 10.11
CA PRO A 24 3.74 4.26 10.30
C PRO A 24 2.52 5.04 9.78
N ARG A 25 2.58 6.38 9.78
CA ARG A 25 1.52 7.23 9.22
C ARG A 25 1.35 7.03 7.72
N ASN A 26 2.43 6.77 6.99
CA ASN A 26 2.36 6.48 5.55
C ASN A 26 1.67 5.13 5.31
N PHE A 27 1.94 4.11 6.13
CA PHE A 27 1.24 2.82 6.04
C PHE A 27 -0.27 2.95 6.27
N ARG A 28 -0.68 3.82 7.21
CA ARG A 28 -2.10 4.09 7.43
C ARG A 28 -2.76 4.76 6.23
N LYS A 29 -2.09 5.76 5.64
CA LYS A 29 -2.58 6.42 4.42
C LYS A 29 -2.69 5.43 3.27
N MET A 30 -1.64 4.64 3.00
CA MET A 30 -1.66 3.61 1.96
C MET A 30 -2.77 2.58 2.18
N ALA A 31 -2.97 2.12 3.42
CA ALA A 31 -4.03 1.18 3.74
C ALA A 31 -5.44 1.76 3.48
N ALA A 32 -5.65 3.03 3.83
CA ALA A 32 -6.91 3.73 3.54
C ALA A 32 -7.13 3.89 2.02
N GLU A 33 -6.11 4.30 1.27
CA GLU A 33 -6.18 4.43 -0.19
C GLU A 33 -6.51 3.09 -0.87
N ILE A 34 -5.85 2.00 -0.47
CA ILE A 34 -6.10 0.66 -1.02
C ILE A 34 -7.52 0.20 -0.68
N HIS A 35 -7.99 0.48 0.52
CA HIS A 35 -9.36 0.19 0.92
C HIS A 35 -10.37 0.94 0.05
N GLU A 36 -10.17 2.24 -0.20
CA GLU A 36 -11.02 3.04 -1.07
C GLU A 36 -11.01 2.51 -2.51
N LEU A 37 -9.84 2.15 -3.05
CA LEU A 37 -9.73 1.55 -4.38
C LEU A 37 -10.45 0.21 -4.47
N ALA A 38 -10.34 -0.64 -3.46
CA ALA A 38 -11.05 -1.91 -3.42
C ALA A 38 -12.58 -1.70 -3.42
N GLN A 39 -13.08 -0.68 -2.70
CA GLN A 39 -14.49 -0.32 -2.76
C GLN A 39 -14.92 0.20 -4.14
N LEU A 40 -14.08 0.99 -4.80
CA LEU A 40 -14.36 1.46 -6.16
C LEU A 40 -14.39 0.30 -7.15
N ALA A 41 -13.43 -0.63 -7.05
CA ALA A 41 -13.39 -1.85 -7.87
C ALA A 41 -14.67 -2.68 -7.69
N ALA A 42 -15.18 -2.82 -6.47
CA ALA A 42 -16.45 -3.53 -6.20
C ALA A 42 -17.67 -2.88 -6.88
N ARG A 43 -17.65 -1.55 -7.07
CA ARG A 43 -18.77 -0.82 -7.66
C ARG A 43 -18.75 -0.84 -9.18
N VAL A 44 -17.56 -0.85 -9.78
CA VAL A 44 -17.38 -0.74 -11.23
C VAL A 44 -17.35 -2.11 -11.91
N CYS A 45 -16.83 -3.12 -11.23
CA CYS A 45 -16.78 -4.48 -11.77
C CYS A 45 -18.10 -5.24 -11.52
N PRO A 46 -18.58 -6.05 -12.48
CA PRO A 46 -19.74 -6.90 -12.25
C PRO A 46 -19.47 -7.88 -11.08
N PRO A 47 -20.46 -8.11 -10.20
CA PRO A 47 -20.27 -8.96 -9.04
C PRO A 47 -20.01 -10.41 -9.45
N GLY A 48 -18.79 -10.89 -9.20
CA GLY A 48 -18.42 -12.30 -9.21
C GLY A 48 -18.04 -12.76 -7.81
N GLN A 49 -18.23 -14.05 -7.48
CA GLN A 49 -17.93 -14.59 -6.15
C GLN A 49 -16.45 -14.36 -5.79
N ASP A 50 -15.53 -14.69 -6.69
CA ASP A 50 -14.08 -14.56 -6.46
C ASP A 50 -13.65 -13.10 -6.22
N LEU A 51 -14.17 -12.16 -7.01
CA LEU A 51 -13.83 -10.74 -6.87
C LEU A 51 -14.37 -10.15 -5.56
N THR A 52 -15.57 -10.56 -5.16
CA THR A 52 -16.20 -10.10 -3.91
C THR A 52 -15.42 -10.61 -2.69
N GLU A 53 -14.98 -11.87 -2.72
CA GLU A 53 -14.12 -12.44 -1.68
C GLU A 53 -12.76 -11.75 -1.63
N GLN A 54 -12.14 -11.48 -2.79
CA GLN A 54 -10.86 -10.80 -2.87
C GLN A 54 -10.93 -9.38 -2.28
N ILE A 55 -11.96 -8.61 -2.61
CA ILE A 55 -12.18 -7.26 -2.07
C ILE A 55 -12.42 -7.32 -0.56
N THR A 56 -13.17 -8.30 -0.08
CA THR A 56 -13.42 -8.50 1.35
C THR A 56 -12.13 -8.83 2.11
N ASN A 57 -11.25 -9.65 1.51
CA ASN A 57 -9.95 -9.98 2.09
C ASN A 57 -9.05 -8.74 2.15
N ILE A 58 -8.97 -7.96 1.06
CA ILE A 58 -8.21 -6.71 1.02
C ILE A 58 -8.71 -5.75 2.10
N ASP A 59 -10.03 -5.58 2.26
CA ASP A 59 -10.60 -4.73 3.31
C ASP A 59 -10.16 -5.17 4.72
N ARG A 60 -10.26 -6.47 5.01
CA ARG A 60 -9.83 -7.02 6.31
C ARG A 60 -8.34 -6.80 6.55
N GLU A 61 -7.52 -7.02 5.54
CA GLU A 61 -6.07 -6.85 5.61
C GLU A 61 -5.68 -5.39 5.81
N MET A 62 -6.30 -4.45 5.09
CA MET A 62 -6.04 -3.01 5.23
C MET A 62 -6.48 -2.49 6.61
N LYS A 63 -7.65 -2.91 7.11
CA LYS A 63 -8.09 -2.59 8.47
C LYS A 63 -7.15 -3.15 9.54
N ARG A 64 -6.65 -4.37 9.34
CA ARG A 64 -5.66 -4.99 10.23
C ARG A 64 -4.35 -4.21 10.20
N LEU A 65 -3.88 -3.84 9.02
CA LEU A 65 -2.66 -3.07 8.84
C LEU A 65 -2.78 -1.68 9.48
N GLU A 66 -3.90 -0.98 9.30
CA GLU A 66 -4.12 0.33 9.91
C GLU A 66 -4.04 0.22 11.45
N LYS A 67 -4.75 -0.76 12.03
CA LYS A 67 -4.70 -1.04 13.46
C LYS A 67 -3.28 -1.37 13.91
N MET A 68 -2.54 -2.20 13.17
CA MET A 68 -1.16 -2.55 13.49
C MET A 68 -0.24 -1.32 13.45
N ALA A 69 -0.35 -0.48 12.42
CA ALA A 69 0.46 0.73 12.24
C ALA A 69 0.24 1.79 13.33
N MET A 70 -0.88 1.74 14.05
CA MET A 70 -1.13 2.57 15.23
C MET A 70 -0.36 2.11 16.48
N ARG A 71 0.06 0.84 16.54
CA ARG A 71 0.69 0.28 17.73
C ARG A 71 2.19 0.58 17.77
N PRO A 72 2.79 0.84 18.94
CA PRO A 72 4.24 1.08 19.06
C PRO A 72 5.09 -0.10 18.57
N GLU A 73 4.57 -1.33 18.63
CA GLU A 73 5.18 -2.56 18.12
C GLU A 73 5.51 -2.46 16.63
N PHE A 74 4.72 -1.70 15.86
CA PHE A 74 4.98 -1.51 14.44
C PHE A 74 6.26 -0.70 14.18
N LYS A 75 6.58 0.28 15.05
CA LYS A 75 7.86 1.01 14.97
C LYS A 75 9.05 0.13 15.32
N ARG A 76 8.82 -0.97 16.05
CA ARG A 76 9.85 -1.98 16.39
C ARG A 76 10.13 -2.93 15.23
N LEU A 77 9.30 -2.94 14.17
CA LEU A 77 9.62 -3.67 12.95
C LEU A 77 10.92 -3.11 12.34
N SER A 78 11.79 -4.03 11.91
CA SER A 78 13.00 -3.64 11.20
C SER A 78 12.64 -2.81 9.96
N THR A 79 13.50 -1.88 9.60
CA THR A 79 13.29 -1.02 8.43
C THR A 79 13.08 -1.85 7.16
N GLY A 80 13.82 -2.96 7.01
CA GLY A 80 13.64 -3.89 5.88
C GLY A 80 12.24 -4.53 5.84
N LYS A 81 11.69 -4.96 6.98
CA LYS A 81 10.31 -5.51 7.03
C LYS A 81 9.27 -4.46 6.66
N ARG A 82 9.47 -3.20 7.09
CA ARG A 82 8.58 -2.11 6.71
C ARG A 82 8.69 -1.79 5.21
N LEU A 83 9.89 -1.80 4.64
CA LEU A 83 10.06 -1.62 3.19
C LEU A 83 9.35 -2.70 2.38
N LEU A 84 9.52 -3.98 2.75
CA LEU A 84 8.83 -5.08 2.08
C LEU A 84 7.31 -4.94 2.17
N LEU A 85 6.80 -4.56 3.35
CA LEU A 85 5.38 -4.31 3.53
C LEU A 85 4.89 -3.16 2.65
N ARG A 86 5.68 -2.08 2.51
CA ARG A 86 5.34 -0.96 1.64
C ARG A 86 5.29 -1.40 0.17
N GLN A 87 6.28 -2.16 -0.28
CA GLN A 87 6.32 -2.67 -1.66
C GLN A 87 5.08 -3.52 -1.97
N GLY A 88 4.70 -4.44 -1.07
CA GLY A 88 3.49 -5.25 -1.25
C GLY A 88 2.20 -4.42 -1.31
N LEU A 89 2.14 -3.29 -0.60
CA LEU A 89 1.01 -2.35 -0.67
C LEU A 89 0.99 -1.60 -2.00
N GLU A 90 2.15 -1.18 -2.51
CA GLU A 90 2.27 -0.55 -3.83
C GLU A 90 1.82 -1.51 -4.94
N GLU A 91 2.26 -2.78 -4.90
CA GLU A 91 1.84 -3.83 -5.83
C GLU A 91 0.32 -4.08 -5.76
N SER A 92 -0.24 -4.17 -4.55
CA SER A 92 -1.69 -4.34 -4.36
C SER A 92 -2.50 -3.17 -4.93
N ARG A 93 -2.00 -1.94 -4.74
CA ARG A 93 -2.60 -0.72 -5.29
C ARG A 93 -2.60 -0.74 -6.82
N GLU A 94 -1.48 -1.12 -7.44
CA GLU A 94 -1.37 -1.22 -8.90
C GLU A 94 -2.32 -2.27 -9.47
N GLN A 95 -2.43 -3.44 -8.83
CA GLN A 95 -3.38 -4.48 -9.23
C GLN A 95 -4.83 -4.00 -9.18
N LEU A 96 -5.22 -3.27 -8.13
CA LEU A 96 -6.57 -2.70 -8.02
C LEU A 96 -6.83 -1.64 -9.09
N LEU A 97 -5.88 -0.76 -9.35
CA LEU A 97 -5.99 0.24 -10.41
C LEU A 97 -6.11 -0.41 -11.79
N HIS A 98 -5.33 -1.45 -12.04
CA HIS A 98 -5.43 -2.23 -13.27
C HIS A 98 -6.83 -2.86 -13.38
N ALA A 99 -7.33 -3.52 -12.33
CA ALA A 99 -8.66 -4.12 -12.32
C ALA A 99 -9.77 -3.11 -12.62
N ILE A 100 -9.71 -1.91 -12.02
CA ILE A 100 -10.65 -0.81 -12.28
C ILE A 100 -10.53 -0.33 -13.74
N GLY A 101 -9.30 -0.14 -14.24
CA GLY A 101 -9.05 0.35 -15.61
C GLY A 101 -9.40 -0.65 -16.71
N THR A 102 -9.33 -1.95 -16.41
CA THR A 102 -9.73 -3.04 -17.33
C THR A 102 -11.19 -3.47 -17.18
N ALA A 103 -11.91 -2.91 -16.20
CA ALA A 103 -13.32 -3.20 -16.04
C ALA A 103 -14.05 -2.82 -17.35
N PRO A 104 -14.91 -3.70 -17.90
CA PRO A 104 -15.60 -3.41 -19.14
C PRO A 104 -16.40 -2.12 -18.92
N SER A 105 -16.01 -1.05 -19.62
CA SER A 105 -16.78 0.18 -19.59
C SER A 105 -18.21 -0.17 -19.95
N VAL A 106 -19.17 0.28 -19.16
CA VAL A 106 -20.60 0.24 -19.51
C VAL A 106 -20.83 1.30 -20.60
N THR A 107 -20.12 1.17 -21.72
CA THR A 107 -20.36 1.89 -22.97
C THR A 107 -21.06 0.90 -23.89
N THR A 108 -22.18 0.35 -23.43
CA THR A 108 -23.11 -0.38 -24.28
C THR A 108 -24.15 0.62 -24.75
N THR A 109 -24.03 0.98 -26.04
CA THR A 109 -25.06 1.49 -26.95
C THR A 109 -25.76 2.80 -26.58
N LEU A 110 -25.24 3.92 -27.11
CA LEU A 110 -26.12 4.86 -27.81
C LEU A 110 -26.16 4.39 -29.27
N GLN A 111 -27.38 4.13 -29.74
CA GLN A 111 -27.75 3.58 -31.05
C GLN A 111 -27.22 4.39 -32.23
#